data_AF-A0AA95N011-F1
#
_entry.id   AF-A0AA95N011-F1
#
_cell.length_a   1.000
_cell.length_b   1.000
_cell.length_c   1.000
_cell.angle_alpha   90.00
_cell.angle_beta   90.00
_cell.angle_gamma   90.00
#
_symmetry.space_group_name_H-M   'P 1'
#
loop_
_entity.id
_entity.type
_entity.pdbx_description
1 polymer ?
#
loop_
_entity_poly.entity_id
_entity_poly.type
_entity_poly.pdbx_seq_one_letter_code
_entity_poly.pdbx_strand_id
1 'polypeptide(L)'
;MHKPLKRTSYCDLLAQGLTQDGDDISAVERIFIKDIKREEIRFAWYKEEMNGSKRFIPRPLDLTEEELLELLKDGVNKGVFSNKFRKSLKNIL
;
A
#
# COMPACT_ATOMS: atom_id res chain seq x y z
N MET A 1 9.52 9.67 -15.62
CA MET A 1 8.34 9.69 -14.71
C MET A 1 7.59 8.38 -14.88
N HIS A 2 7.43 7.59 -13.82
CA HIS A 2 6.66 6.34 -13.92
C HIS A 2 5.16 6.62 -14.04
N LYS A 3 4.49 5.87 -14.90
CA LYS A 3 3.04 5.92 -15.07
C LYS A 3 2.40 5.32 -13.80
N PRO A 4 1.38 5.97 -13.20
CA PRO A 4 0.72 5.44 -12.02
C PRO A 4 -0.01 4.13 -12.36
N LEU A 5 -0.03 3.20 -11.39
CA LEU A 5 -0.70 1.90 -11.47
C LEU A 5 -2.22 2.06 -11.60
N LYS A 6 -2.79 3.06 -10.92
CA LYS A 6 -4.21 3.41 -10.97
C LYS A 6 -4.38 4.91 -10.77
N ARG A 7 -5.38 5.51 -11.42
CA ARG A 7 -5.76 6.90 -11.23
C ARG A 7 -7.20 6.98 -10.73
N THR A 8 -7.45 7.78 -9.71
CA THR A 8 -8.80 8.14 -9.25
C THR A 8 -8.96 9.66 -9.27
N SER A 9 -10.15 10.18 -8.97
CA SER A 9 -10.32 11.62 -8.77
C SER A 9 -9.49 12.15 -7.59
N TYR A 10 -9.30 11.33 -6.55
CA TYR A 10 -8.60 11.71 -5.32
C TYR A 10 -7.07 11.62 -5.43
N CYS A 11 -6.56 10.51 -5.96
CA CYS A 11 -5.12 10.24 -5.95
C CYS A 11 -4.65 9.39 -7.14
N ASP A 12 -3.35 9.41 -7.39
CA ASP A 12 -2.67 8.48 -8.28
C ASP A 12 -1.93 7.43 -7.44
N LEU A 13 -2.17 6.14 -7.69
CA LEU A 13 -1.46 5.03 -7.05
C LEU A 13 -0.12 4.81 -7.77
N LEU A 14 1.00 5.03 -7.08
CA LEU A 14 2.34 5.01 -7.65
C LEU A 14 3.05 3.66 -7.47
N ALA A 15 2.84 3.01 -6.33
CA ALA A 15 3.39 1.70 -6.00
C ALA A 15 2.47 1.01 -4.98
N GLN A 16 2.49 -0.32 -4.95
CA GLN A 16 1.63 -1.11 -4.06
C GLN A 16 2.35 -2.39 -3.63
N GLY A 17 2.33 -2.66 -2.32
CA GLY A 17 2.65 -3.91 -1.68
C GLY A 17 1.39 -4.56 -1.13
N LEU A 18 1.29 -5.89 -1.15
CA LEU A 18 0.10 -6.66 -0.81
C LEU A 18 0.46 -7.91 -0.01
N THR A 19 -0.41 -8.26 0.94
CA THR A 19 -0.56 -9.60 1.52
C THR A 19 -2.02 -10.01 1.39
N GLN A 20 -2.28 -11.32 1.45
CA GLN A 20 -3.62 -11.88 1.32
C GLN A 20 -3.83 -13.01 2.31
N ASP A 21 -4.96 -12.98 3.02
CA ASP A 21 -5.48 -14.06 3.86
C ASP A 21 -6.94 -14.32 3.47
N GLY A 22 -7.21 -15.49 2.88
CA GLY A 22 -8.50 -15.78 2.24
C GLY A 22 -8.90 -14.70 1.24
N ASP A 23 -10.09 -14.12 1.43
CA ASP A 23 -10.63 -13.04 0.60
C ASP A 23 -10.16 -11.65 1.03
N ASP A 24 -9.40 -11.54 2.13
CA ASP A 24 -8.95 -10.28 2.69
C ASP A 24 -7.57 -9.91 2.16
N ILE A 25 -7.47 -8.73 1.54
CA ILE A 25 -6.25 -8.21 0.92
C ILE A 25 -5.82 -6.95 1.66
N SER A 26 -4.66 -7.04 2.29
CA SER A 26 -4.01 -5.95 2.99
C SER A 26 -3.00 -5.29 2.08
N ALA A 27 -2.99 -3.96 2.03
CA ALA A 27 -2.17 -3.21 1.09
C ALA A 27 -1.39 -2.09 1.78
N VAL A 28 -0.14 -1.91 1.37
CA VAL A 28 0.65 -0.71 1.64
C VAL A 28 0.97 -0.02 0.32
N GLU A 29 0.50 1.20 0.17
CA GLU A 29 0.46 1.92 -1.09
C GLU A 29 1.26 3.21 -1.00
N ARG A 30 2.01 3.54 -2.06
CA ARG A 30 2.50 4.91 -2.26
C ARG A 30 1.55 5.62 -3.19
N ILE A 31 0.92 6.68 -2.71
CA ILE A 31 -0.08 7.44 -3.44
C ILE A 31 0.40 8.88 -3.64
N PHE A 32 -0.05 9.55 -4.69
CA PHE A 32 0.06 10.99 -4.86
C PHE A 32 -1.33 11.61 -4.75
N ILE A 33 -1.56 12.43 -3.72
CA ILE A 33 -2.82 13.13 -3.51
C ILE A 33 -2.85 14.38 -4.38
N LYS A 34 -3.88 14.51 -5.21
CA LYS A 34 -3.95 15.55 -6.27
C LYS A 34 -4.14 16.94 -5.70
N ASP A 35 -5.08 17.08 -4.76
CA ASP A 35 -5.49 18.38 -4.23
C ASP A 35 -4.35 19.08 -3.48
N ILE A 36 -3.57 18.32 -2.71
CA ILE A 36 -2.45 18.85 -1.91
C ILE A 36 -1.07 18.56 -2.52
N LYS A 37 -1.02 17.92 -3.70
CA LYS A 37 0.19 17.60 -4.47
C LYS A 37 1.30 16.94 -3.65
N ARG A 38 0.94 15.91 -2.87
CA ARG A 38 1.85 15.23 -1.93
C ARG A 38 1.85 13.72 -2.11
N GLU A 39 3.02 13.11 -1.99
CA GLU A 39 3.13 11.66 -1.87
C GLU A 39 2.91 11.19 -0.42
N GLU A 40 2.13 10.13 -0.25
CA GLU A 40 1.84 9.54 1.06
C GLU A 40 1.92 8.01 1.01
N ILE A 41 2.10 7.41 2.18
CA ILE A 41 1.95 5.97 2.37
C ILE A 41 0.55 5.72 2.93
N ARG A 42 -0.24 4.90 2.25
CA ARG A 42 -1.57 4.49 2.69
C ARG A 42 -1.57 3.01 3.03
N PHE A 43 -2.13 2.67 4.18
CA PHE A 43 -2.55 1.31 4.50
C PHE A 43 -4.01 1.16 4.08
N ALA A 44 -4.31 0.16 3.27
CA ALA A 44 -5.61 -0.05 2.69
C ALA A 44 -6.03 -1.52 2.84
N TRP A 45 -7.33 -1.72 3.01
CA TRP A 45 -7.95 -3.04 3.06
C TRP A 45 -8.89 -3.20 1.86
N TYR A 46 -8.76 -4.34 1.19
CA TYR A 46 -9.64 -4.75 0.11
C TYR A 46 -10.21 -6.13 0.40
N LYS A 47 -11.41 -6.40 -0.10
CA LYS A 47 -11.93 -7.76 -0.24
C LYS A 47 -11.90 -8.20 -1.69
N GLU A 48 -11.41 -9.42 -1.93
CA GLU A 48 -11.57 -10.11 -3.20
C GLU A 48 -13.01 -10.62 -3.30
N GLU A 49 -13.67 -10.27 -4.39
CA GLU A 49 -15.03 -10.71 -4.69
C GLU A 49 -14.98 -11.95 -5.61
N MET A 50 -16.05 -12.75 -5.65
CA MET A 50 -16.08 -14.00 -6.44
C MET A 50 -15.77 -13.83 -7.95
N ASN A 51 -15.95 -12.61 -8.47
CA ASN A 51 -15.64 -12.26 -9.85
C ASN A 51 -14.18 -11.80 -10.07
N GLY A 52 -13.31 -11.92 -9.05
CA GLY A 52 -11.91 -11.49 -9.08
C GLY A 52 -11.71 -9.98 -8.94
N SER A 53 -12.78 -9.20 -8.73
CA SER A 53 -12.66 -7.77 -8.47
C SER A 53 -12.27 -7.51 -7.01
N LYS A 54 -11.56 -6.41 -6.77
CA LYS A 54 -11.13 -6.01 -5.42
C LYS A 54 -11.95 -4.82 -4.95
N ARG A 55 -12.70 -4.97 -3.86
CA ARG A 55 -13.51 -3.92 -3.25
C ARG A 55 -12.78 -3.28 -2.10
N PHE A 56 -12.55 -1.97 -2.17
CA PHE A 56 -11.94 -1.20 -1.08
C PHE A 56 -12.88 -1.13 0.13
N ILE A 57 -12.35 -1.37 1.33
CA ILE A 57 -13.06 -1.27 2.60
C ILE A 57 -12.57 0.01 3.31
N PRO A 58 -13.43 1.04 3.52
CA PRO A 58 -13.05 2.31 4.12
C PRO A 58 -12.95 2.18 5.65
N ARG A 59 -12.02 1.37 6.14
CA ARG A 59 -11.72 1.15 7.56
C ARG A 59 -10.22 1.19 7.80
N PRO A 60 -9.77 1.48 9.02
CA PRO A 60 -8.38 1.24 9.41
C PRO A 60 -7.96 -0.20 9.09
N LEU A 61 -6.69 -0.37 8.75
CA LEU A 61 -6.10 -1.68 8.53
C LEU A 61 -5.49 -2.16 9.85
N ASP A 62 -6.08 -3.22 10.41
CA ASP A 62 -5.60 -3.86 11.63
C ASP A 62 -4.86 -5.15 11.24
N LEU A 63 -3.64 -5.33 11.73
CA LEU A 63 -2.78 -6.48 11.43
C LEU A 63 -2.07 -6.94 12.69
N THR A 64 -1.78 -8.24 12.77
CA THR A 64 -0.79 -8.77 13.69
C THR A 64 0.62 -8.30 13.30
N GLU A 65 1.60 -8.45 14.22
CA GLU A 65 3.00 -8.10 13.92
C GLU A 65 3.57 -8.93 12.77
N GLU A 66 3.21 -10.21 12.68
CA GLU A 66 3.65 -11.12 11.62
C GLU A 66 3.12 -10.68 10.24
N GLU A 67 1.81 -10.40 10.14
CA GLU A 67 1.20 -9.94 8.90
C GLU A 67 1.71 -8.56 8.48
N LEU A 68 1.91 -7.65 9.45
CA LEU A 68 2.50 -6.34 9.18
C LEU A 68 3.92 -6.50 8.62
N LEU A 69 4.72 -7.40 9.20
CA LEU A 69 6.07 -7.65 8.72
C LEU A 69 6.07 -8.18 7.28
N GLU A 70 5.19 -9.12 6.94
CA GLU A 70 5.05 -9.62 5.57
C GLU A 70 4.60 -8.51 4.60
N LEU A 71 3.64 -7.67 5.00
CA LEU A 71 3.19 -6.56 4.19
C LEU A 71 4.30 -5.53 3.94
N LEU A 72 5.09 -5.22 4.98
CA LEU A 72 6.25 -4.34 4.86
C LEU A 72 7.33 -4.95 3.95
N LYS A 73 7.62 -6.25 4.06
CA LYS A 73 8.57 -6.95 3.17
C LYS A 73 8.14 -6.83 1.71
N ASP A 74 6.88 -7.12 1.39
CA ASP A 74 6.37 -7.00 0.03
C ASP A 74 6.39 -5.54 -0.45
N GLY A 75 6.01 -4.58 0.40
CA GLY A 75 6.11 -3.14 0.10
C GLY A 75 7.54 -2.66 -0.17
N VAL A 76 8.55 -3.17 0.56
CA VAL A 76 9.96 -2.91 0.27
C VAL A 76 10.33 -3.50 -1.10
N ASN A 77 9.94 -4.73 -1.39
CA ASN A 77 10.27 -5.39 -2.65
C ASN A 77 9.63 -4.69 -3.86
N LYS A 78 8.37 -4.23 -3.73
CA LYS A 78 7.62 -3.54 -4.79
C LYS A 78 7.87 -2.05 -4.88
N GLY A 79 8.87 -1.53 -4.16
CA GLY A 79 9.28 -0.13 -4.32
C GLY A 79 8.34 0.89 -3.69
N VAL A 80 7.44 0.50 -2.77
CA VAL A 80 6.50 1.39 -2.09
C VAL A 80 7.24 2.45 -1.28
N PHE A 81 8.19 2.00 -0.46
CA PHE A 81 9.01 2.88 0.36
C PHE A 81 10.21 3.44 -0.41
N SER A 82 10.50 4.73 -0.24
CA SER A 82 11.67 5.37 -0.87
C SER A 82 12.98 4.87 -0.28
N ASN A 83 14.08 4.99 -1.04
CA ASN A 83 15.42 4.62 -0.55
C ASN A 83 15.83 5.44 0.68
N LYS A 84 15.42 6.71 0.76
CA LYS A 84 15.68 7.56 1.93
C LYS A 84 14.98 6.99 3.17
N PHE A 85 13.69 6.69 3.06
CA PHE A 85 12.92 6.09 4.15
C PHE A 85 13.53 4.77 4.62
N ARG A 86 13.87 3.86 3.70
CA ARG A 86 14.48 2.56 4.04
C ARG A 86 15.79 2.71 4.82
N LYS A 87 16.65 3.64 4.40
CA LYS A 87 17.92 3.93 5.11
C LYS A 87 17.65 4.46 6.52
N SER A 88 16.70 5.39 6.66
CA SER A 88 16.30 5.92 7.96
C SER A 88 15.67 4.84 8.86
N LEU A 89 14.85 3.96 8.31
CA LEU A 89 14.21 2.86 9.05
C LEU A 89 15.25 1.88 9.60
N LYS A 90 16.29 1.55 8.82
CA LYS A 90 17.41 0.70 9.29
C LYS A 90 18.21 1.30 10.46
N ASN A 91 18.13 2.61 10.69
CA ASN A 91 18.87 3.26 11.77
C ASN A 91 18.08 3.32 13.09
N ILE A 92 16.80 2.92 13.09
CA ILE A 92 15.94 2.89 14.29
C ILE A 92 15.56 1.46 14.71
N LEU A 93 16.02 0.45 13.97
CA LEU A 93 15.91 -0.98 14.27
C LEU A 93 17.28 -1.48 14.72
#